data_AF-A0A0C2BKM8-F1
#
_entry.id   AF-A0A0C2BKM8-F1
#
_cell.length_a   1.000
_cell.length_b   1.000
_cell.length_c   1.000
_cell.angle_alpha   90.00
_cell.angle_beta   90.00
_cell.angle_gamma   90.00
#
_symmetry.space_group_name_H-M   'P 1'
#
loop_
_entity.id
_entity.type
_entity.pdbx_description
1 polymer ?
#
loop_
_entity_poly.entity_id
_entity_poly.type
_entity_poly.pdbx_seq_one_letter_code
_entity_poly.pdbx_strand_id
1 'polypeptide(L)'
;EISSTRNLDIVEGNVEALSTGESNGESRVSGVTLDDGTKLRAKAVVIATGTFLGGEIFLGKRRWPAGRIGEKSSIDFSKFERMPPDEEPIPFSFMTDRVWLPPDKQLPTYLGYTNDSVRDIVEENLADNDHVKAEASGPRYCPSLESK
;
A
#
# COMPACT_ATOMS: atom_id res chain seq x y z
N GLU A 1 -12.19 -0.61 -16.12
CA GLU A 1 -11.27 -1.65 -16.61
C GLU A 1 -11.55 -3.01 -15.99
N ILE A 2 -11.55 -3.15 -14.66
CA ILE A 2 -11.91 -4.44 -14.04
C ILE A 2 -13.38 -4.82 -14.27
N SER A 3 -14.28 -3.83 -14.25
CA SER A 3 -15.73 -4.01 -14.44
C SER A 3 -16.14 -4.55 -15.82
N SER A 4 -15.26 -4.47 -16.82
CA SER A 4 -15.49 -5.04 -18.16
C SER A 4 -14.98 -6.47 -18.31
N THR A 5 -14.40 -7.06 -17.26
CA THR A 5 -13.85 -8.42 -17.31
C THR A 5 -14.96 -9.44 -17.30
N ARG A 6 -14.99 -10.33 -18.30
CA ARG A 6 -15.99 -11.41 -18.38
C ARG A 6 -15.86 -12.36 -17.19
N ASN A 7 -17.01 -12.78 -16.63
CA ASN A 7 -17.11 -13.67 -15.46
C ASN A 7 -16.52 -13.08 -14.16
N LEU A 8 -16.46 -11.75 -14.04
CA LEU A 8 -16.07 -11.05 -12.83
C LEU A 8 -17.24 -10.19 -12.33
N ASP A 9 -17.76 -10.52 -11.15
CA ASP A 9 -18.70 -9.68 -10.43
C ASP A 9 -17.93 -8.88 -9.37
N ILE A 10 -18.22 -7.58 -9.28
CA ILE A 10 -17.61 -6.69 -8.29
C ILE A 10 -18.65 -6.41 -7.21
N VAL A 11 -18.29 -6.73 -5.97
CA VAL A 11 -19.10 -6.46 -4.78
C VAL A 11 -18.29 -5.56 -3.86
N GLU A 12 -18.82 -4.38 -3.55
CA GLU A 12 -18.25 -3.47 -2.57
C GLU A 12 -18.79 -3.82 -1.18
N GLY A 13 -17.90 -4.11 -0.23
CA GLY A 13 -18.26 -4.47 1.15
C GLY A 13 -17.06 -5.03 1.91
N ASN A 14 -17.12 -5.01 3.25
CA ASN A 14 -16.03 -5.56 4.06
C ASN A 14 -16.31 -7.03 4.37
N VAL A 15 -15.36 -7.91 4.09
CA VAL A 15 -15.45 -9.32 4.50
C VAL A 15 -15.05 -9.42 5.98
N GLU A 16 -15.97 -9.83 6.85
CA GLU A 16 -15.71 -10.01 8.28
C GLU A 16 -15.32 -11.45 8.64
N ALA A 17 -15.80 -12.44 7.88
CA ALA A 17 -15.61 -13.84 8.22
C ALA A 17 -15.58 -14.77 7.00
N LEU A 18 -14.80 -15.85 7.12
CA LEU A 18 -14.88 -17.00 6.22
C LEU A 18 -16.00 -17.93 6.69
N SER A 19 -16.81 -18.39 5.74
CA SER A 19 -17.73 -19.50 5.99
C SER A 19 -17.03 -20.82 5.72
N THR A 20 -17.12 -21.76 6.66
CA THR A 20 -16.63 -23.13 6.50
C THR A 20 -17.78 -24.12 6.62
N GLY A 21 -17.63 -25.28 6.01
CA GLY A 21 -18.53 -26.42 6.15
C GLY A 21 -17.72 -27.71 6.18
N GLU A 22 -18.38 -28.83 6.45
CA GLU A 22 -17.75 -30.15 6.43
C GLU A 22 -18.07 -30.89 5.13
N SER A 23 -17.06 -31.51 4.54
CA SER A 23 -17.22 -32.40 3.38
C SER A 23 -16.25 -33.57 3.54
N ASN A 24 -16.77 -34.80 3.51
CA ASN A 24 -15.97 -36.02 3.71
C ASN A 24 -15.14 -36.04 5.01
N GLY A 25 -15.64 -35.41 6.08
CA GLY A 25 -14.94 -35.34 7.37
C GLY A 25 -13.83 -34.27 7.44
N GLU A 26 -13.66 -33.46 6.39
CA GLU A 26 -12.68 -32.36 6.36
C GLU A 26 -13.39 -30.99 6.33
N SER A 27 -12.78 -30.01 7.00
CA SER A 27 -13.25 -28.62 6.96
C SER A 27 -12.91 -28.00 5.61
N ARG A 28 -13.90 -27.43 4.94
CA ARG A 28 -13.77 -26.82 3.62
C ARG A 28 -14.40 -25.42 3.63
N VAL A 29 -13.74 -24.47 2.99
CA VAL A 29 -14.33 -23.14 2.76
C VAL A 29 -15.60 -23.28 1.90
N SER A 30 -16.64 -22.57 2.30
CA SER A 30 -17.94 -22.56 1.62
C SER A 30 -18.35 -21.15 1.16
N GLY A 31 -17.63 -20.11 1.61
CA GLY A 31 -17.89 -18.73 1.22
C GLY A 31 -17.30 -17.70 2.17
N VAL A 32 -17.85 -16.48 2.11
CA VAL A 32 -17.53 -15.36 2.99
C VAL A 32 -18.80 -14.68 3.49
N THR A 33 -18.71 -14.03 4.65
CA THR A 33 -19.75 -13.17 5.22
C THR A 33 -19.23 -11.73 5.22
N LEU A 34 -20.07 -10.80 4.74
CA LEU A 34 -19.80 -9.38 4.79
C LEU A 34 -20.29 -8.77 6.12
N ASP A 35 -19.78 -7.59 6.47
CA ASP A 35 -20.16 -6.83 7.68
C ASP A 35 -21.63 -6.40 7.72
N ASP A 36 -22.29 -6.32 6.57
CA ASP A 36 -23.74 -6.12 6.46
C ASP A 36 -24.58 -7.41 6.66
N GLY A 37 -23.92 -8.54 6.92
CA GLY A 37 -24.53 -9.86 7.09
C GLY A 37 -24.75 -10.65 5.79
N THR A 38 -24.45 -10.08 4.62
CA THR A 38 -24.56 -10.75 3.32
C THR A 38 -23.61 -11.94 3.24
N LYS A 39 -24.09 -13.08 2.74
CA LYS A 39 -23.29 -14.30 2.57
C LYS A 39 -23.06 -14.61 1.11
N LEU A 40 -21.80 -14.67 0.71
CA LEU A 40 -21.37 -15.01 -0.66
C LEU A 40 -20.77 -16.41 -0.67
N ARG A 41 -21.37 -17.33 -1.44
CA ARG A 41 -20.86 -18.71 -1.57
C ARG A 41 -19.71 -18.78 -2.56
N ALA A 42 -18.66 -19.51 -2.19
CA ALA A 42 -17.52 -19.74 -3.06
C ALA A 42 -16.91 -21.12 -2.81
N LYS A 43 -16.39 -21.75 -3.87
CA LYS A 43 -15.68 -23.05 -3.77
C LYS A 43 -14.22 -22.90 -3.34
N ALA A 44 -13.68 -21.69 -3.48
CA ALA A 44 -12.34 -21.28 -3.11
C ALA A 44 -12.38 -19.78 -2.76
N VAL A 45 -11.54 -19.35 -1.83
CA VAL A 45 -11.39 -17.93 -1.42
C VAL A 45 -9.91 -17.59 -1.45
N VAL A 46 -9.57 -16.47 -2.08
CA VAL A 46 -8.21 -15.91 -2.09
C VAL A 46 -8.22 -14.68 -1.19
N ILE A 47 -7.36 -14.66 -0.17
CA ILE A 47 -7.26 -13.56 0.79
C ILE A 47 -6.13 -12.63 0.34
N ALA A 48 -6.47 -11.39 0.02
CA ALA A 48 -5.52 -10.37 -0.42
C ALA A 48 -5.81 -9.03 0.27
N THR A 49 -5.88 -9.03 1.60
CA THR A 49 -6.28 -7.88 2.44
C THR A 49 -5.28 -6.73 2.46
N GLY A 50 -4.09 -6.90 1.90
CA GLY A 50 -3.03 -5.88 1.91
C GLY A 50 -2.72 -5.42 3.33
N THR A 51 -2.64 -4.10 3.54
CA THR A 51 -2.36 -3.48 4.84
C THR A 51 -3.61 -3.22 5.69
N PHE A 52 -4.78 -3.72 5.29
CA PHE A 52 -6.04 -3.41 5.97
C PHE A 52 -6.31 -4.32 7.17
N LEU A 53 -6.01 -5.62 7.07
CA LEU A 53 -6.33 -6.57 8.13
C LEU A 53 -5.44 -6.33 9.36
N GLY A 54 -6.03 -5.82 10.44
CA GLY A 54 -5.28 -5.46 11.65
C GLY A 54 -4.30 -4.29 11.44
N GLY A 55 -4.48 -3.51 10.37
CA GLY A 55 -3.63 -2.36 10.07
C GLY A 55 -3.77 -1.26 11.12
N GLU A 56 -2.67 -0.94 11.78
CA GLU A 56 -2.55 0.22 12.67
C GLU A 56 -1.59 1.24 12.02
N ILE A 57 -2.01 2.51 11.99
CA ILE A 57 -1.11 3.62 11.65
C ILE A 57 -0.39 4.04 12.92
N PHE A 58 0.93 4.13 12.85
CA PHE A 58 1.78 4.74 13.86
C PHE A 58 2.22 6.13 13.39
N LEU A 59 1.96 7.16 14.21
CA LEU A 59 2.44 8.54 13.98
C LEU A 59 2.99 9.08 15.30
N GLY A 60 4.31 8.97 15.46
CA GLY A 60 4.96 9.16 16.76
C GLY A 60 4.34 8.23 17.80
N LYS A 61 3.93 8.79 18.95
CA LYS A 61 3.25 8.07 20.04
C LYS A 61 1.78 7.75 19.78
N ARG A 62 1.19 8.27 18.70
CA ARG A 62 -0.22 8.04 18.37
C ARG A 62 -0.34 6.77 17.53
N ARG A 63 -1.29 5.92 17.89
CA ARG A 63 -1.69 4.77 17.08
C ARG A 63 -3.19 4.69 16.92
N TRP A 64 -3.66 4.36 15.73
CA TRP A 64 -5.07 4.11 15.47
C TRP A 64 -5.26 3.15 14.30
N PRO A 65 -6.35 2.36 14.28
CA PRO A 65 -6.67 1.51 13.13
C PRO A 65 -6.98 2.35 11.90
N ALA A 66 -6.22 2.16 10.81
CA ALA A 66 -6.46 2.81 9.53
C ALA A 66 -5.60 2.20 8.41
N GLY A 67 -6.09 2.28 7.16
CA GLY A 67 -5.38 1.73 6.00
C GLY A 67 -4.39 2.71 5.32
N ARG A 68 -4.74 4.00 5.19
CA ARG A 68 -3.95 5.04 4.47
C ARG A 68 -4.23 6.45 5.01
N ILE A 69 -3.26 7.37 4.90
CA ILE A 69 -3.36 8.79 5.30
C ILE A 69 -3.37 9.72 4.06
N GLY A 70 -3.97 10.91 4.14
CA GLY A 70 -4.09 11.80 2.97
C GLY A 70 -4.14 13.30 3.28
N GLU A 71 -3.19 14.05 2.74
CA GLU A 71 -3.16 15.53 2.64
C GLU A 71 -2.50 15.98 1.33
N LYS A 72 -2.66 17.27 0.97
CA LYS A 72 -2.10 17.90 -0.25
C LYS A 72 -0.76 18.62 0.05
N SER A 73 0.11 18.69 -0.96
CA SER A 73 1.49 19.20 -0.86
C SER A 73 1.64 20.72 -1.05
N SER A 74 2.58 21.33 -0.31
CA SER A 74 3.02 22.74 -0.35
C SER A 74 4.50 22.93 -0.78
N ILE A 75 5.04 22.04 -1.61
CA ILE A 75 6.48 21.98 -1.94
C ILE A 75 6.93 23.10 -2.91
N ASP A 76 8.09 23.72 -2.62
CA ASP A 76 8.83 24.60 -3.54
C ASP A 76 9.83 23.79 -4.38
N PHE A 77 9.44 23.47 -5.62
CA PHE A 77 10.25 22.64 -6.53
C PHE A 77 11.48 23.36 -7.12
N SER A 78 11.63 24.67 -6.94
CA SER A 78 12.77 25.42 -7.49
C SER A 78 14.12 25.04 -6.85
N LYS A 79 14.08 24.38 -5.68
CA LYS A 79 15.25 23.97 -4.90
C LYS A 79 15.71 22.54 -5.17
N PHE A 80 15.06 21.83 -6.10
CA PHE A 80 15.30 20.42 -6.37
C PHE A 80 15.82 20.21 -7.79
N GLU A 81 16.59 19.15 -7.98
CA GLU A 81 17.02 18.73 -9.31
C GLU A 81 15.84 18.08 -10.04
N ARG A 82 15.42 18.67 -11.16
CA ARG A 82 14.33 18.12 -11.97
C ARG A 82 14.84 16.90 -12.75
N MET A 83 14.22 15.76 -12.50
CA MET A 83 14.47 14.50 -13.20
C MET A 83 13.41 14.31 -14.30
N PRO A 84 13.74 14.51 -15.58
CA PRO A 84 12.80 14.32 -16.68
C PRO A 84 12.42 12.83 -16.84
N PRO A 85 11.29 12.55 -17.49
CA PRO A 85 10.97 11.20 -17.95
C PRO A 85 11.98 10.73 -19.01
N ASP A 86 12.07 9.41 -19.18
CA ASP A 86 12.88 8.81 -20.25
C ASP A 86 12.41 9.28 -21.63
N GLU A 87 13.36 9.52 -22.54
CA GLU A 87 13.06 9.92 -23.92
C GLU A 87 12.31 8.82 -24.69
N GLU A 88 12.66 7.56 -24.44
CA GLU A 88 12.03 6.38 -25.03
C GLU A 88 11.50 5.45 -23.92
N PRO A 89 10.26 5.67 -23.45
CA PRO A 89 9.72 4.93 -22.32
C PRO A 89 9.37 3.50 -22.73
N ILE A 90 9.91 2.54 -21.99
CA ILE A 90 9.73 1.12 -22.24
C ILE A 90 8.41 0.64 -21.59
N PRO A 91 7.52 -0.05 -22.33
CA PRO A 91 6.33 -0.64 -21.75
C PRO A 91 6.67 -1.69 -20.68
N PHE A 92 5.92 -1.69 -19.58
CA PHE A 92 6.02 -2.73 -18.56
C PHE A 92 5.55 -4.11 -19.04
N SER A 93 4.62 -4.15 -20.01
CA SER A 93 4.02 -5.38 -20.54
C SER A 93 4.55 -5.70 -21.94
N PHE A 94 4.95 -6.95 -22.15
CA PHE A 94 5.33 -7.48 -23.47
C PHE A 94 4.17 -7.49 -24.48
N MET A 95 2.92 -7.37 -24.02
CA MET A 95 1.74 -7.32 -24.89
C MET A 95 1.40 -5.91 -25.34
N THR A 96 2.18 -4.91 -24.91
CA THR A 96 1.96 -3.50 -25.25
C THR A 96 3.15 -2.99 -26.05
N ASP A 97 2.90 -2.50 -27.27
CA ASP A 97 3.97 -2.08 -28.18
C ASP A 97 4.62 -0.74 -27.77
N ARG A 98 3.89 0.11 -27.04
CA ARG A 98 4.37 1.43 -26.61
C ARG A 98 3.67 1.94 -25.36
N VAL A 99 4.35 2.75 -24.56
CA VAL A 99 3.73 3.47 -23.46
C VAL A 99 2.69 4.43 -24.01
N TRP A 100 1.47 4.36 -23.48
CA TRP A 100 0.32 5.10 -24.03
C TRP A 100 0.44 6.62 -23.84
N LEU A 101 1.23 7.06 -22.86
CA LEU A 101 1.47 8.47 -22.56
C LEU A 101 2.83 8.92 -23.15
N PRO A 102 2.82 9.83 -24.15
CA PRO A 102 4.03 10.37 -24.73
C PRO A 102 4.96 11.03 -23.69
N PRO A 103 6.29 10.99 -23.86
CA PRO A 103 7.26 11.55 -22.91
C PRO A 103 7.02 13.02 -22.56
N ASP A 104 6.63 13.85 -23.53
CA ASP A 104 6.34 15.28 -23.35
C ASP A 104 5.13 15.55 -22.44
N LYS A 105 4.29 14.52 -22.22
CA LYS A 105 3.12 14.56 -21.34
C LYS A 105 3.34 13.85 -20.02
N GLN A 106 4.49 13.19 -19.82
CA GLN A 106 4.84 12.58 -18.54
C GLN A 106 5.32 13.65 -17.56
N LEU A 107 4.93 13.49 -16.29
CA LEU A 107 5.34 14.41 -15.24
C LEU A 107 6.81 14.14 -14.86
N PRO A 108 7.63 15.18 -14.67
CA PRO A 108 8.96 15.00 -14.12
C PRO A 108 8.88 14.60 -12.64
N THR A 109 9.94 13.97 -12.16
CA THR A 109 10.20 13.83 -10.73
C THR A 109 11.26 14.85 -10.28
N TYR A 110 11.50 14.95 -8.98
CA TYR A 110 12.45 15.91 -8.42
C TYR A 110 13.31 15.22 -7.36
N LEU A 111 14.62 15.34 -7.48
CA LEU A 111 15.60 14.77 -6.55
C LEU A 111 16.09 15.84 -5.58
N GLY A 112 16.16 15.48 -4.31
CA GLY A 112 16.74 16.28 -3.24
C GLY A 112 17.41 15.38 -2.22
N TYR A 113 18.14 16.00 -1.30
CA TYR A 113 18.94 15.30 -0.30
C TYR A 113 18.60 15.81 1.10
N THR A 114 18.70 14.92 2.08
CA THR A 114 18.75 15.31 3.49
C THR A 114 20.09 15.96 3.80
N ASN A 115 20.19 16.60 4.96
CA ASN A 115 21.41 17.24 5.43
C ASN A 115 21.56 17.05 6.95
N ASP A 116 22.66 17.54 7.51
CA ASP A 116 22.97 17.41 8.94
C ASP A 116 21.84 17.94 9.83
N SER A 117 21.21 19.07 9.49
CA SER A 117 20.10 19.60 10.30
C SER A 117 18.89 18.67 10.32
N VAL A 118 18.63 17.92 9.24
CA VAL A 118 17.57 16.90 9.24
C VAL A 118 17.94 15.73 10.14
N ARG A 119 19.20 15.27 10.11
CA ARG A 119 19.69 14.22 11.02
C ARG A 119 19.52 14.65 12.48
N ASP A 120 19.96 15.86 12.82
CA ASP A 120 19.90 16.37 14.19
C ASP A 120 18.43 16.39 14.69
N ILE A 121 17.49 16.85 13.85
CA ILE A 121 16.05 16.81 14.17
C ILE A 121 15.55 15.38 14.39
N VAL A 122 15.97 14.42 13.56
CA VAL A 122 15.55 13.01 13.69
C VAL A 122 16.10 12.40 14.98
N GLU A 123 17.36 12.64 15.32
CA GLU A 123 18.01 12.15 16.54
C GLU A 123 17.35 12.72 17.81
N GLU A 124 17.06 14.02 17.82
CA GLU A 124 16.38 14.68 18.95
C GLU A 124 14.99 14.10 19.23
N ASN A 125 14.31 13.58 18.21
CA ASN A 125 12.93 13.10 18.31
C ASN A 125 12.80 11.56 18.28
N LEU A 126 13.91 10.82 18.22
CA LEU A 126 13.91 9.36 18.12
C LEU A 126 13.20 8.68 19.31
N ALA A 127 13.20 9.33 20.48
CA ALA A 127 12.52 8.85 21.66
C ALA A 127 10.99 8.70 21.47
N ASP A 128 10.39 9.50 20.59
CA ASP A 128 8.94 9.55 20.33
C ASP A 128 8.50 8.63 19.19
N ASN A 129 9.43 7.91 18.56
CA ASN A 129 9.15 7.01 17.46
C ASN A 129 8.97 5.56 17.95
N ASP A 130 7.71 5.20 18.24
CA ASP A 130 7.38 3.88 18.75
C ASP A 130 7.46 2.78 17.66
N HIS A 131 7.38 3.13 16.37
CA HIS A 131 7.45 2.15 15.27
C HIS A 131 8.82 1.46 15.21
N VAL A 132 9.91 2.23 15.36
CA VAL A 132 11.29 1.68 15.37
C VAL A 132 11.52 0.73 16.55
N LYS A 133 10.87 0.98 17.70
CA LYS A 133 11.03 0.19 18.92
C LYS A 133 10.10 -1.02 18.99
N ALA A 134 8.91 -0.93 18.40
CA ALA A 134 7.90 -1.99 18.44
C ALA A 134 8.27 -3.19 17.56
N GLU A 135 9.14 -3.00 16.57
CA GLU A 135 9.61 -4.07 15.70
C GLU A 135 10.80 -4.85 16.32
N ALA A 136 10.55 -5.58 17.41
CA ALA A 136 11.56 -6.44 18.06
C ALA A 136 12.13 -7.56 17.15
N SER A 137 11.50 -7.80 16.00
CA SER A 137 11.93 -8.65 14.89
C SER A 137 11.63 -7.95 13.56
N GLY A 138 12.02 -6.67 13.45
CA GLY A 138 11.77 -5.87 12.25
C GLY A 138 12.28 -6.50 10.96
N PRO A 139 11.78 -6.04 9.80
CA PRO A 139 12.29 -6.49 8.51
C PRO A 139 13.80 -6.24 8.45
N ARG A 140 14.56 -7.19 7.89
CA ARG A 140 16.02 -7.07 7.69
C ARG A 140 16.43 -5.80 6.94
N TYR A 141 15.47 -5.12 6.31
CA TYR A 141 15.60 -3.82 5.69
C TYR A 141 14.50 -2.89 6.19
N CYS A 142 14.84 -1.97 7.09
CA CYS A 142 13.93 -0.91 7.50
C CYS A 142 14.08 0.29 6.54
N PRO A 143 13.05 0.64 5.76
CA PRO A 143 13.16 1.70 4.76
C PRO A 143 13.06 3.11 5.34
N SER A 144 12.62 3.26 6.60
CA SER A 144 12.37 4.55 7.25
C SER A 144 13.66 5.37 7.41
N LEU A 145 13.53 6.70 7.39
CA LEU A 145 14.69 7.60 7.44
C LEU A 145 15.38 7.50 8.80
N GLU A 146 14.60 7.36 9.88
CA GLU A 146 15.04 7.28 11.26
C GLU A 146 15.75 5.97 11.63
N SER A 147 15.62 4.93 10.80
CA SER A 147 16.26 3.62 11.02
C SER A 147 17.51 3.42 10.16
N LYS A 148 17.77 4.31 9.20
CA LYS A 148 18.92 4.27 8.30
C LYS A 148 20.05 5.13 8.83
#